data_AF-A0AAW4X2J8-F1
#
_entry.id   AF-A0AAW4X2J8-F1
#
_cell.length_a   1.000
_cell.length_b   1.000
_cell.length_c   1.000
_cell.angle_alpha   90.00
_cell.angle_beta   90.00
_cell.angle_gamma   90.00
#
_symmetry.space_group_name_H-M   'P 1'
#
loop_
_entity.id
_entity.type
_entity.pdbx_description
1 polymer ?
#
loop_
_entity_poly.entity_id
_entity_poly.type
_entity_poly.pdbx_seq_one_letter_code
_entity_poly.pdbx_strand_id
1 'polypeptide(L)'
;MRKDNTIPIKGNRYSVPLGTYQGPESYVKVLEDNGKYLIYDFESTAKLAEHKIIKTKGKLSKNRDHGRKKSDNIDKLIEKITLLFPDNKRADKFLSRIRKEKQRYIRDQLLVIKKVLEDKDAETITKALKYCIGNKLYSASDFRDITSYYDKEKIKYKNDDILLVADNIALNEKDKAKLAAKPAVRDLDVYQKIFDS
;
A
#
# COMPACT_ATOMS: atom_id res chain seq x y z
N MET A 1 -33.31 -16.89 -2.88
CA MET A 1 -31.89 -16.86 -2.41
C MET A 1 -31.85 -16.73 -0.88
N ARG A 2 -30.72 -16.94 -0.18
CA ARG A 2 -30.60 -16.69 1.27
C ARG A 2 -29.96 -15.33 1.59
N LYS A 3 -30.25 -14.81 2.80
CA LYS A 3 -29.71 -13.53 3.33
C LYS A 3 -28.18 -13.45 3.34
N ASP A 4 -27.48 -14.58 3.39
CA ASP A 4 -26.02 -14.67 3.33
C ASP A 4 -25.46 -14.65 1.89
N ASN A 5 -26.27 -14.25 0.89
CA ASN A 5 -25.93 -14.27 -0.54
C ASN A 5 -25.50 -15.67 -1.01
N THR A 6 -26.22 -16.70 -0.57
CA THR A 6 -26.02 -18.09 -1.03
C THR A 6 -27.25 -18.67 -1.69
N ILE A 7 -27.01 -19.59 -2.63
CA ILE A 7 -28.04 -20.32 -3.35
C ILE A 7 -27.88 -21.82 -3.05
N PRO A 8 -28.94 -22.47 -2.54
CA PRO A 8 -28.97 -23.93 -2.41
C PRO A 8 -29.23 -24.58 -3.77
N ILE A 9 -28.32 -25.45 -4.22
CA ILE A 9 -28.43 -26.22 -5.47
C ILE A 9 -28.08 -27.68 -5.18
N LYS A 10 -28.99 -28.62 -5.47
CA LYS A 10 -28.81 -30.07 -5.30
C LYS A 10 -28.16 -30.50 -3.95
N GLY A 11 -28.52 -29.82 -2.85
CA GLY A 11 -28.00 -30.12 -1.51
C GLY A 11 -26.64 -29.50 -1.16
N ASN A 12 -26.09 -28.66 -2.04
CA ASN A 12 -24.90 -27.84 -1.80
C ASN A 12 -25.28 -26.35 -1.81
N ARG A 13 -24.40 -25.50 -1.27
CA ARG A 13 -24.58 -24.05 -1.26
C ARG A 13 -23.51 -23.38 -2.10
N TYR A 14 -23.90 -22.39 -2.90
CA TYR A 14 -22.99 -21.64 -3.76
C TYR A 14 -23.14 -20.15 -3.45
N SER A 15 -22.03 -19.48 -3.16
CA SER A 15 -22.04 -18.03 -2.88
C SER A 15 -22.25 -17.24 -4.16
N VAL A 16 -22.92 -16.09 -4.09
CA VAL A 16 -22.99 -15.06 -5.15
C VAL A 16 -22.48 -13.71 -4.62
N PRO A 17 -22.15 -12.75 -5.51
CA PRO A 17 -21.68 -11.43 -5.11
C PRO A 17 -22.58 -10.73 -4.09
N LEU A 18 -21.97 -9.91 -3.22
CA LEU A 18 -22.69 -9.13 -2.23
C LEU A 18 -23.61 -8.11 -2.91
N GLY A 19 -24.87 -8.08 -2.52
CA GLY A 19 -25.88 -7.17 -3.09
C GLY A 19 -26.78 -7.81 -4.14
N THR A 20 -26.57 -9.10 -4.47
CA THR A 20 -27.54 -9.86 -5.26
C THR A 20 -28.80 -10.19 -4.45
N TYR A 21 -28.68 -10.43 -3.14
CA TYR A 21 -29.85 -10.53 -2.27
C TYR A 21 -30.37 -9.12 -1.92
N GLN A 22 -31.52 -8.76 -2.47
CA GLN A 22 -32.23 -7.49 -2.19
C GLN A 22 -33.54 -7.71 -1.41
N GLY A 23 -34.00 -8.95 -1.28
CA GLY A 23 -35.22 -9.28 -0.54
C GLY A 23 -35.65 -10.73 -0.72
N PRO A 24 -36.84 -11.10 -0.20
CA PRO A 24 -37.42 -12.43 -0.37
C PRO A 24 -37.59 -12.82 -1.84
N GLU A 25 -37.92 -11.85 -2.70
CA GLU A 25 -38.12 -12.01 -4.14
C GLU A 25 -36.82 -11.96 -4.98
N SER A 26 -35.65 -12.13 -4.35
CA SER A 26 -34.39 -12.22 -5.09
C SER A 26 -34.17 -13.63 -5.65
N TYR A 27 -34.39 -13.75 -6.96
CA TYR A 27 -34.14 -14.94 -7.75
C TYR A 27 -32.88 -14.78 -8.60
N VAL A 28 -32.35 -15.92 -9.07
CA VAL A 28 -31.22 -16.00 -9.99
C VAL A 28 -31.48 -17.14 -10.96
N LYS A 29 -30.91 -17.03 -12.15
CA LYS A 29 -30.94 -18.11 -13.15
C LYS A 29 -29.69 -18.97 -12.99
N VAL A 30 -29.86 -20.28 -12.98
CA VAL A 30 -28.76 -21.23 -12.87
C VAL A 30 -28.75 -22.10 -14.11
N LEU A 31 -27.63 -22.09 -14.83
CA LEU A 31 -27.38 -22.96 -15.97
C LEU A 31 -26.27 -23.95 -15.60
N GLU A 32 -26.46 -25.20 -16.00
CA GLU A 32 -25.47 -26.26 -15.87
C GLU A 32 -24.73 -26.37 -17.20
N ASP A 33 -23.43 -26.07 -17.23
CA ASP A 33 -22.59 -26.16 -18.43
C ASP A 33 -21.23 -26.77 -18.09
N ASN A 34 -20.80 -27.77 -18.85
CA ASN A 34 -19.48 -28.40 -18.75
C ASN A 34 -19.01 -28.74 -17.31
N GLY A 35 -19.91 -29.25 -16.46
CA GLY A 35 -19.60 -29.60 -15.07
C GLY A 35 -19.47 -28.41 -14.12
N LYS A 36 -20.04 -27.25 -14.51
CA LYS A 36 -20.07 -26.02 -13.73
C LYS A 36 -21.49 -25.46 -13.64
N TYR A 37 -21.76 -24.72 -12.57
CA TYR A 37 -22.93 -23.86 -12.43
C TYR A 37 -22.57 -22.45 -12.83
N LEU A 38 -23.20 -21.97 -13.91
CA LEU A 38 -23.21 -20.57 -14.33
C LEU A 38 -24.44 -19.91 -13.71
N ILE A 39 -24.21 -18.92 -12.85
CA ILE A 39 -25.27 -18.20 -12.14
C ILE A 39 -25.39 -16.81 -12.74
N TYR A 40 -26.60 -16.48 -13.19
CA TYR A 40 -26.94 -15.20 -13.80
C TYR A 40 -27.97 -14.49 -12.94
N ASP A 41 -28.01 -13.18 -13.10
CA ASP A 41 -29.08 -12.39 -12.51
C ASP A 41 -30.42 -12.74 -13.17
N PHE A 42 -31.51 -12.58 -12.44
CA PHE A 42 -32.84 -12.94 -12.92
C PHE A 42 -33.37 -11.88 -13.89
N GLU A 43 -33.19 -10.61 -13.53
CA GLU A 43 -33.60 -9.43 -14.29
C GLU A 43 -32.55 -9.05 -15.35
N SER A 44 -31.30 -8.90 -14.92
CA SER A 44 -30.19 -8.68 -15.84
C SER A 44 -29.67 -10.02 -16.36
N THR A 45 -29.47 -10.17 -17.66
CA THR A 45 -28.76 -11.33 -18.22
C THR A 45 -27.25 -11.34 -17.87
N ALA A 46 -26.82 -10.49 -16.95
CA ALA A 46 -25.46 -10.44 -16.43
C ALA A 46 -25.09 -11.72 -15.66
N LYS A 47 -23.90 -12.24 -15.97
CA LYS A 47 -23.29 -13.35 -15.24
C LYS A 47 -22.83 -12.89 -13.87
N LEU A 48 -23.35 -13.52 -12.82
CA LEU A 48 -23.03 -13.20 -11.42
C LEU A 48 -21.90 -14.07 -10.86
N ALA A 49 -21.90 -15.36 -11.15
CA ALA A 49 -20.92 -16.29 -10.61
C ALA A 49 -20.74 -17.53 -11.49
N GLU A 50 -19.59 -18.18 -11.33
CA GLU A 50 -19.29 -19.49 -11.89
C GLU A 50 -18.72 -20.38 -10.79
N HIS A 51 -19.26 -21.58 -10.64
CA HIS A 51 -18.81 -22.55 -9.65
C HIS A 51 -18.65 -23.93 -10.26
N LYS A 52 -17.64 -24.68 -9.82
CA LYS A 52 -17.55 -26.11 -10.15
C LYS A 52 -18.62 -26.90 -9.41
N ILE A 53 -19.24 -27.88 -10.08
CA ILE A 53 -20.24 -28.74 -9.45
C ILE A 53 -19.56 -29.63 -8.41
N ILE A 54 -20.02 -29.53 -7.16
CA ILE A 54 -19.55 -30.39 -6.07
C ILE A 54 -20.40 -31.65 -6.05
N LYS A 55 -19.76 -32.83 -6.22
CA LYS A 55 -20.45 -34.14 -6.22
C LYS A 55 -20.93 -34.58 -4.83
N THR A 56 -20.20 -34.21 -3.77
CA THR A 56 -20.57 -34.50 -2.37
C THR A 56 -21.61 -33.49 -1.87
N LYS A 57 -22.60 -33.93 -1.08
CA LYS A 57 -23.64 -33.05 -0.50
C LYS A 57 -23.14 -32.32 0.75
N GLY A 58 -23.83 -31.22 1.12
CA GLY A 58 -23.59 -30.48 2.36
C GLY A 58 -22.43 -29.49 2.33
N LYS A 59 -21.79 -29.26 1.17
CA LYS A 59 -20.65 -28.33 1.05
C LYS A 59 -21.09 -26.93 0.62
N LEU A 60 -20.29 -25.95 1.03
CA LEU A 60 -20.39 -24.55 0.63
C LEU A 60 -19.24 -24.21 -0.34
N SER A 61 -19.57 -23.90 -1.59
CA SER A 61 -18.64 -23.28 -2.54
C SER A 61 -18.66 -21.77 -2.36
N LYS A 62 -17.66 -21.25 -1.63
CA LYS A 62 -17.52 -19.82 -1.38
C LYS A 62 -16.41 -19.22 -2.23
N ASN A 63 -16.76 -18.26 -3.08
CA ASN A 63 -15.77 -17.42 -3.75
C ASN A 63 -15.38 -16.28 -2.80
N ARG A 64 -14.07 -16.13 -2.53
CA ARG A 64 -13.54 -15.06 -1.66
C ARG A 64 -13.87 -13.66 -2.19
N ASP A 65 -14.01 -13.52 -3.51
CA ASP A 65 -14.27 -12.24 -4.14
C ASP A 65 -15.72 -11.77 -3.97
N HIS A 66 -16.66 -12.68 -3.72
CA HIS A 66 -18.08 -12.35 -3.59
C HIS A 66 -18.39 -11.53 -2.33
N GLY A 67 -17.52 -11.58 -1.32
CA GLY A 67 -17.70 -10.82 -0.08
C GLY A 67 -17.24 -9.36 -0.13
N ARG A 68 -16.62 -8.91 -1.24
CA ARG A 68 -15.88 -7.63 -1.24
C ARG A 68 -16.38 -6.72 -2.37
N LYS A 69 -17.03 -5.60 -2.01
CA LYS A 69 -17.17 -4.44 -2.90
C LYS A 69 -15.79 -3.79 -3.06
N LYS A 70 -14.99 -4.30 -4.00
CA LYS A 70 -13.58 -3.91 -4.17
C LYS A 70 -13.43 -2.45 -4.61
N SER A 71 -14.31 -1.94 -5.48
CA SER A 71 -14.27 -0.57 -6.02
C SER A 71 -14.51 0.50 -4.96
N ASP A 72 -15.64 0.42 -4.25
CA ASP A 72 -16.10 1.49 -3.35
C ASP A 72 -15.15 1.72 -2.17
N ASN A 73 -14.39 0.69 -1.78
CA ASN A 73 -13.38 0.80 -0.73
C ASN A 73 -12.10 1.47 -1.24
N ILE A 74 -11.73 1.24 -2.49
CA ILE A 74 -10.52 1.82 -3.10
C ILE A 74 -10.75 3.31 -3.37
N ASP A 75 -11.92 3.69 -3.89
CA ASP A 75 -12.23 5.10 -4.16
C ASP A 75 -12.18 5.93 -2.87
N LYS A 76 -12.82 5.45 -1.79
CA LYS A 76 -12.74 6.06 -0.46
C LYS A 76 -11.32 6.09 0.10
N LEU A 77 -10.50 5.09 -0.22
CA LEU A 77 -9.10 5.04 0.23
C LEU A 77 -8.24 6.07 -0.53
N ILE A 78 -8.48 6.24 -1.83
CA ILE A 78 -7.84 7.27 -2.66
C ILE A 78 -8.20 8.65 -2.12
N GLU A 79 -9.48 8.94 -1.92
CA GLU A 79 -9.92 10.24 -1.37
C GLU A 79 -9.24 10.57 -0.04
N LYS A 80 -9.20 9.60 0.89
CA LYS A 80 -8.53 9.77 2.19
C LYS A 80 -7.04 10.05 2.03
N ILE A 81 -6.37 9.35 1.12
CA ILE A 81 -4.93 9.53 0.90
C ILE A 81 -4.65 10.86 0.21
N THR A 82 -5.46 11.25 -0.77
CA THR A 82 -5.36 12.55 -1.45
C THR A 82 -5.39 13.68 -0.43
N LEU A 83 -6.28 13.63 0.56
CA LEU A 83 -6.38 14.64 1.64
C LEU A 83 -5.17 14.71 2.58
N LEU A 84 -4.36 13.66 2.66
CA LEU A 84 -3.12 13.66 3.45
C LEU A 84 -1.97 14.37 2.73
N PHE A 85 -2.07 14.58 1.42
CA PHE A 85 -1.06 15.30 0.69
C PHE A 85 -1.21 16.82 0.88
N PRO A 86 -0.09 17.56 0.98
CA PRO A 86 -0.13 19.03 0.97
C PRO A 86 -0.70 19.61 -0.34
N ASP A 87 -0.53 18.91 -1.46
CA ASP A 87 -1.05 19.31 -2.78
C ASP A 87 -2.02 18.26 -3.32
N ASN A 88 -3.30 18.43 -2.97
CA ASN A 88 -4.39 17.53 -3.33
C ASN A 88 -4.53 17.36 -4.86
N LYS A 89 -4.31 18.42 -5.65
CA LYS A 89 -4.49 18.36 -7.12
C LYS A 89 -3.41 17.50 -7.77
N ARG A 90 -2.16 17.65 -7.36
CA ARG A 90 -1.06 16.80 -7.87
C ARG A 90 -1.16 15.37 -7.37
N ALA A 91 -1.58 15.19 -6.11
CA ALA A 91 -1.78 13.87 -5.53
C ALA A 91 -2.85 13.08 -6.27
N ASP A 92 -4.00 13.69 -6.58
CA ASP A 92 -5.07 13.01 -7.30
C ASP A 92 -4.62 12.50 -8.68
N LYS A 93 -3.89 13.34 -9.43
CA LYS A 93 -3.30 12.95 -10.73
C LYS A 93 -2.31 11.80 -10.60
N PHE A 94 -1.50 11.80 -9.54
CA PHE A 94 -0.52 10.76 -9.25
C PHE A 94 -1.20 9.43 -8.90
N LEU A 95 -2.14 9.43 -7.95
CA LEU A 95 -2.87 8.24 -7.51
C LEU A 95 -3.75 7.65 -8.61
N SER A 96 -4.37 8.50 -9.43
CA SER A 96 -5.13 8.08 -10.61
C SER A 96 -4.26 7.35 -11.64
N ARG A 97 -3.00 7.76 -11.82
CA ARG A 97 -2.06 7.04 -12.70
C ARG A 97 -1.63 5.71 -12.11
N ILE A 98 -1.33 5.65 -10.81
CA ILE A 98 -1.01 4.38 -10.11
C ILE A 98 -2.18 3.39 -10.23
N ARG A 99 -3.43 3.87 -10.09
CA ARG A 99 -4.63 3.02 -10.26
C ARG A 99 -4.70 2.40 -11.65
N LYS A 100 -4.36 3.15 -12.70
CA LYS A 100 -4.38 2.66 -14.09
C LYS A 100 -3.27 1.65 -14.34
N GLU A 101 -2.05 1.91 -13.87
CA GLU A 101 -0.90 1.03 -14.15
C GLU A 101 -0.86 -0.21 -13.26
N LYS A 102 -1.28 -0.08 -11.99
CA LYS A 102 -1.16 -1.13 -10.97
C LYS A 102 -2.52 -1.52 -10.40
N GLN A 103 -3.54 -1.63 -11.26
CA GLN A 103 -4.93 -1.93 -10.84
C GLN A 103 -5.04 -3.16 -9.91
N ARG A 104 -4.28 -4.23 -10.19
CA ARG A 104 -4.28 -5.46 -9.38
C ARG A 104 -3.74 -5.23 -7.95
N TYR A 105 -2.82 -4.30 -7.78
CA TYR A 105 -2.09 -4.05 -6.52
C TYR A 105 -2.39 -2.68 -5.91
N ILE A 106 -3.40 -1.97 -6.41
CA ILE A 106 -3.66 -0.58 -6.04
C ILE A 106 -3.84 -0.39 -4.53
N ARG A 107 -4.52 -1.33 -3.86
CA ARG A 107 -4.71 -1.23 -2.41
C ARG A 107 -3.38 -1.25 -1.66
N ASP A 108 -2.47 -2.15 -2.02
CA ASP A 108 -1.18 -2.28 -1.34
C ASP A 108 -0.31 -1.05 -1.63
N GLN A 109 -0.34 -0.56 -2.87
CA GLN A 109 0.33 0.69 -3.27
C GLN A 109 -0.15 1.88 -2.43
N LEU A 110 -1.47 2.03 -2.29
CA LEU A 110 -2.09 3.07 -1.47
C LEU A 110 -1.73 2.96 0.01
N LEU A 111 -1.68 1.75 0.57
CA LEU A 111 -1.30 1.54 1.98
C LEU A 111 0.16 1.92 2.24
N VAL A 112 1.07 1.59 1.31
CA VAL A 112 2.47 2.01 1.41
C VAL A 112 2.59 3.53 1.35
N ILE A 113 1.90 4.18 0.41
CA ILE A 113 1.89 5.64 0.29
C ILE A 113 1.35 6.29 1.56
N LYS A 114 0.23 5.80 2.09
CA LYS A 114 -0.37 6.29 3.34
C LYS A 114 0.63 6.27 4.49
N LYS A 115 1.35 5.16 4.66
CA LYS A 115 2.37 5.04 5.71
C LYS A 115 3.49 6.08 5.55
N VAL A 116 3.98 6.26 4.33
CA VAL A 116 5.02 7.25 4.03
C VAL A 116 4.55 8.68 4.34
N LEU A 117 3.27 8.99 4.13
CA LEU A 117 2.71 10.31 4.44
C LEU A 117 2.56 10.56 5.95
N GLU A 118 2.33 9.51 6.73
CA GLU A 118 2.22 9.61 8.20
C GLU A 118 3.60 9.76 8.86
N ASP A 119 4.64 9.15 8.28
CA ASP A 119 5.98 9.12 8.85
C ASP A 119 6.82 10.39 8.54
N LYS A 120 6.43 11.19 7.53
CA LYS A 120 7.31 12.21 6.93
C LYS A 120 6.74 13.61 6.90
N ASP A 121 7.62 14.59 6.81
CA ASP A 121 7.22 15.99 6.76
C ASP A 121 6.64 16.42 5.40
N ALA A 122 5.71 17.37 5.45
CA ALA A 122 4.97 17.89 4.29
C ALA A 122 5.90 18.44 3.19
N GLU A 123 7.06 18.98 3.55
CA GLU A 123 8.00 19.57 2.61
C GLU A 123 8.69 18.47 1.77
N THR A 124 9.22 17.44 2.45
CA THR A 124 9.80 16.26 1.79
C THR A 124 8.77 15.56 0.90
N ILE A 125 7.54 15.39 1.38
CA ILE A 125 6.44 14.80 0.61
C ILE A 125 6.18 15.59 -0.68
N THR A 126 6.14 16.92 -0.59
CA THR A 126 5.87 17.78 -1.75
C THR A 126 7.00 17.71 -2.78
N LYS A 127 8.26 17.69 -2.34
CA LYS A 127 9.44 17.52 -3.21
C LYS A 127 9.42 16.17 -3.91
N ALA A 128 9.20 15.09 -3.15
CA ALA A 128 9.11 13.74 -3.68
C ALA A 128 7.98 13.57 -4.70
N LEU A 129 6.79 14.13 -4.41
CA LEU A 129 5.64 14.07 -5.32
C LEU A 129 5.95 14.77 -6.66
N LYS A 130 6.55 15.96 -6.63
CA LYS A 130 6.96 16.67 -7.85
C LYS A 130 7.95 15.87 -8.67
N TYR A 131 8.94 15.27 -8.02
CA TYR A 131 9.94 14.43 -8.68
C TYR A 131 9.32 13.17 -9.32
N CYS A 132 8.44 12.48 -8.59
CA CYS A 132 7.75 11.28 -9.11
C CYS A 132 6.90 11.61 -10.35
N ILE A 133 6.18 12.74 -10.32
CA ILE A 133 5.36 13.18 -11.46
C ILE A 133 6.25 13.57 -12.67
N GLY A 134 7.34 14.29 -12.43
CA GLY A 134 8.27 14.72 -13.48
C GLY A 134 8.95 13.56 -14.19
N ASN A 135 9.38 12.55 -13.42
CA ASN A 135 10.07 11.36 -13.96
C ASN A 135 9.14 10.21 -14.31
N LYS A 136 7.81 10.42 -14.24
CA LYS A 136 6.78 9.42 -14.55
C LYS A 136 6.91 8.13 -13.73
N LEU A 137 7.32 8.25 -12.46
CA LEU A 137 7.48 7.13 -11.54
C LEU A 137 6.17 6.90 -10.79
N TYR A 138 5.34 5.97 -11.28
CA TYR A 138 4.01 5.68 -10.73
C TYR A 138 3.99 4.39 -9.90
N SER A 139 4.86 4.32 -8.90
CA SER A 139 4.91 3.24 -7.91
C SER A 139 5.08 3.78 -6.50
N ALA A 140 4.47 3.12 -5.53
CA ALA A 140 4.62 3.39 -4.11
C ALA A 140 6.03 3.06 -3.59
N SER A 141 6.70 2.06 -4.18
CA SER A 141 8.11 1.75 -3.90
C SER A 141 8.97 2.97 -4.21
N ASP A 142 8.83 3.48 -5.43
CA ASP A 142 9.65 4.57 -5.93
C ASP A 142 9.37 5.84 -5.12
N PHE A 143 8.10 6.13 -4.82
CA PHE A 143 7.72 7.23 -3.93
C PHE A 143 8.34 7.10 -2.53
N ARG A 144 8.33 5.91 -1.93
CA ARG A 144 8.97 5.66 -0.64
C ARG A 144 10.48 5.88 -0.70
N ASP A 145 11.13 5.40 -1.76
CA ASP A 145 12.57 5.48 -1.88
C ASP A 145 13.02 6.92 -2.13
N ILE A 146 12.29 7.66 -2.97
CA ILE A 146 12.53 9.08 -3.25
C ILE A 146 12.28 9.94 -2.01
N THR A 147 11.17 9.73 -1.29
CA THR A 147 10.96 10.45 -0.03
C THR A 147 12.09 10.16 0.97
N SER A 148 12.60 8.92 1.01
CA SER A 148 13.66 8.54 1.95
C SER A 148 15.01 9.14 1.57
N TYR A 149 15.25 9.32 0.28
CA TYR A 149 16.39 10.07 -0.24
C TYR A 149 16.35 11.53 0.24
N TYR A 150 15.22 12.23 0.06
CA TYR A 150 15.08 13.63 0.48
C TYR A 150 15.14 13.84 1.99
N ASP A 151 14.63 12.90 2.80
CA ASP A 151 14.80 12.98 4.26
C ASP A 151 16.27 12.87 4.67
N LYS A 152 17.02 11.97 4.03
CA LYS A 152 18.47 11.80 4.28
C LYS A 152 19.26 13.03 3.85
N GLU A 153 18.93 13.62 2.70
CA GLU A 153 19.53 14.89 2.27
C GLU A 153 19.27 15.98 3.31
N LYS A 154 18.04 16.12 3.79
CA LYS A 154 17.67 17.12 4.82
C LYS A 154 18.46 16.93 6.12
N ILE A 155 18.70 15.69 6.54
CA ILE A 155 19.53 15.38 7.72
C ILE A 155 21.00 15.73 7.47
N LYS A 156 21.52 15.46 6.26
CA LYS A 156 22.90 15.78 5.88
C LYS A 156 23.15 17.30 5.94
N TYR A 157 22.31 18.10 5.30
CA TYR A 157 22.44 19.56 5.32
C TYR A 157 22.31 20.15 6.74
N LYS A 158 21.40 19.62 7.57
CA LYS A 158 21.32 20.04 8.99
C LYS A 158 22.60 19.74 9.76
N ASN A 159 23.23 18.59 9.54
CA ASN A 159 24.47 18.24 10.22
C ASN A 159 25.63 19.12 9.74
N ASP A 160 25.73 19.39 8.44
CA ASP A 160 26.75 20.28 7.87
C ASP A 160 26.59 21.72 8.38
N ASP A 161 25.36 22.23 8.49
CA ASP A 161 25.06 23.54 9.08
C ASP A 161 25.41 23.59 10.57
N ILE A 162 25.13 22.54 11.34
CA ILE A 162 25.51 22.43 12.75
C ILE A 162 27.04 22.40 12.90
N LEU A 163 27.76 21.66 12.04
CA LEU A 163 29.23 21.65 12.03
C LEU A 163 29.79 23.05 11.73
N LEU A 164 29.26 23.74 10.71
CA LEU A 164 29.68 25.10 10.35
C LEU A 164 29.40 26.11 11.48
N VAL A 165 28.26 26.00 12.16
CA VAL A 165 27.94 26.87 13.31
C VAL A 165 28.85 26.55 14.51
N ALA A 166 29.12 25.28 14.79
CA ALA A 166 30.04 24.87 15.85
C ALA A 166 31.48 25.37 15.58
N ASP A 167 31.96 25.28 14.34
CA ASP A 167 33.27 25.78 13.94
C ASP A 167 33.40 27.32 14.09
N ASN A 168 32.31 28.06 13.83
CA ASN A 168 32.27 29.51 14.02
C ASN A 168 32.20 29.94 15.49
N ILE A 169 31.61 29.13 16.38
CA ILE A 169 31.60 29.38 17.83
C ILE A 169 32.97 29.05 18.45
N ALA A 170 33.71 28.09 17.89
CA ALA A 170 35.01 27.63 18.37
C ALA A 170 36.22 28.55 18.00
N LEU A 171 36.00 29.85 17.81
CA LEU A 171 37.07 30.82 17.48
C LEU A 171 37.98 31.19 18.67
N ASN A 172 37.76 30.64 19.88
CA ASN A 172 38.75 30.68 20.95
C ASN A 172 39.78 29.57 20.74
N GLU A 173 41.05 29.93 20.56
CA GLU A 173 42.17 29.01 20.24
C GLU A 173 42.28 27.78 21.18
N LYS A 174 41.83 27.92 22.43
CA LYS A 174 41.82 26.84 23.43
C LYS A 174 40.80 25.73 23.15
N ASP A 175 39.71 26.03 22.44
CA ASP A 175 38.61 25.09 22.20
C ASP A 175 38.78 24.31 20.88
N LYS A 176 39.48 24.88 19.89
CA LYS A 176 39.92 24.16 18.67
C LYS A 176 40.80 22.95 18.99
N ALA A 177 41.69 23.06 19.97
CA ALA A 177 42.57 21.97 20.39
C ALA A 177 41.80 20.78 21.03
N LYS A 178 40.64 21.05 21.66
CA LYS A 178 39.79 20.02 22.26
C LYS A 178 38.88 19.33 21.25
N LEU A 179 38.39 20.03 20.23
CA LEU A 179 37.59 19.42 19.14
C LEU A 179 38.45 18.59 18.18
N ALA A 180 39.71 18.98 17.92
CA ALA A 180 40.62 18.23 17.06
C ALA A 180 41.17 16.93 17.70
N ALA A 181 40.99 16.77 19.02
CA ALA A 181 41.41 15.58 19.74
C ALA A 181 40.45 14.41 19.47
N LYS A 182 40.75 13.62 18.44
CA LYS A 182 40.11 12.30 18.28
C LYS A 182 40.57 11.40 19.43
N PRO A 183 39.67 10.71 20.15
CA PRO A 183 40.08 9.75 21.17
C PRO A 183 40.92 8.66 20.52
N ALA A 184 41.98 8.22 21.21
CA ALA A 184 42.84 7.14 20.73
C ALA A 184 42.00 5.88 20.51
N VAL A 185 41.73 5.55 19.24
CA VAL A 185 41.15 4.27 18.86
C VAL A 185 42.24 3.24 19.10
N ARG A 186 42.03 2.36 20.08
CA ARG A 186 42.97 1.26 20.36
C ARG A 186 43.08 0.38 19.13
N ASP A 187 44.31 0.02 18.79
CA ASP A 187 44.59 -0.84 17.65
C ASP A 187 43.94 -2.22 17.85
N LEU A 188 43.36 -2.77 16.78
CA LEU A 188 42.59 -4.02 16.80
C LEU A 188 43.44 -5.24 17.19
N ASP A 189 44.75 -5.13 17.05
CA ASP A 189 45.76 -6.12 17.44
C ASP A 189 45.68 -6.55 18.92
N VAL A 190 45.14 -5.70 19.80
CA VAL A 190 44.97 -6.03 21.22
C VAL A 190 43.97 -7.17 21.42
N TYR A 191 42.95 -7.28 20.56
CA TYR A 191 41.96 -8.37 20.63
C TYR A 191 42.46 -9.66 19.99
N GLN A 192 43.36 -9.57 19.00
CA GLN A 192 43.87 -10.73 18.30
C GLN A 192 44.73 -11.61 19.22
N LYS A 193 45.52 -11.00 20.11
CA LYS A 193 46.34 -11.72 21.10
C LYS A 193 45.55 -12.49 22.16
N ILE A 194 44.27 -12.18 22.34
CA ILE A 194 43.40 -12.88 23.32
C ILE A 194 42.82 -14.16 22.71
N PHE A 195 42.68 -14.23 21.38
CA PHE A 195 42.15 -15.42 20.69
C PHE A 195 43.22 -16.45 20.34
N ASP A 196 44.49 -16.06 20.31
CA ASP A 196 45.63 -16.94 20.01
C ASP A 196 46.35 -17.47 21.27
N SER A 197 45.74 -17.38 22.47
CA SER A 197 46.25 -17.98 23.72
C SER A 197 45.36 -19.10 24.25
#